data_AF-A4TWT9-F1
#
_entry.id   AF-A4TWT9-F1
#
_cell.length_a   1.000
_cell.length_b   1.000
_cell.length_c   1.000
_cell.angle_alpha   90.00
_cell.angle_beta   90.00
_cell.angle_gamma   90.00
#
_symmetry.space_group_name_H-M   'P 1'
#
loop_
_entity.id
_entity.type
_entity.pdbx_description
1 polymer ?
#
loop_
_entity_poly.entity_id
_entity_poly.type
_entity_poly.pdbx_seq_one_letter_code
_entity_poly.pdbx_strand_id
1 'polypeptide(L)'
;MLLQSETGSLLHQDHMTTIETLQGLEELLSRHRQPPALDDALRERLRALAATLRAEVESHFAFEEGHLFPLFVSKGESGIVMMLTHEHRSILPMALRVAELAGQAAESGFDDQSWRDFRDTGAELVEREIFHIQKEEMGLLAAISALLDETEDAGLAEIYRRTVK
;
A
#
# COMPACT_ATOMS: atom_id res chain seq x y z
N MET A 1 8.64 28.34 -3.32
CA MET A 1 8.23 27.15 -4.08
C MET A 1 8.87 25.99 -3.34
N LEU A 2 8.11 25.17 -2.63
CA LEU A 2 8.67 23.96 -2.03
C LEU A 2 9.20 23.11 -3.18
N LEU A 3 10.49 22.77 -3.14
CA LEU A 3 11.07 21.81 -4.08
C LEU A 3 10.32 20.50 -3.89
N GLN A 4 9.75 19.98 -4.98
CA GLN A 4 9.09 18.69 -4.98
C GLN A 4 10.17 17.62 -4.85
N SER A 5 10.17 16.88 -3.73
CA SER A 5 11.15 15.80 -3.49
C SER A 5 10.97 14.69 -4.52
N GLU A 6 12.08 14.11 -4.96
CA GLU A 6 12.12 12.98 -5.87
C GLU A 6 11.57 11.72 -5.18
N THR A 7 12.02 11.44 -3.95
CA THR A 7 11.49 10.33 -3.13
C THR A 7 9.99 10.51 -2.91
N GLY A 8 9.56 11.71 -2.52
CA GLY A 8 8.14 11.98 -2.29
C GLY A 8 7.29 11.84 -3.55
N SER A 9 7.84 12.15 -4.73
CA SER A 9 7.14 11.94 -6.00
C SER A 9 7.00 10.47 -6.36
N LEU A 10 7.97 9.63 -5.99
CA LEU A 10 7.91 8.18 -6.21
C LEU A 10 6.89 7.53 -5.27
N LEU A 11 6.95 7.85 -3.98
CA LEU A 11 5.97 7.39 -2.99
C LEU A 11 4.55 7.78 -3.41
N HIS A 12 4.35 9.04 -3.81
CA HIS A 12 3.06 9.51 -4.28
C HIS A 12 2.51 8.69 -5.46
N GLN A 13 3.35 8.34 -6.43
CA GLN A 13 2.91 7.53 -7.58
C GLN A 13 2.46 6.13 -7.16
N ASP A 14 3.17 5.54 -6.20
CA ASP A 14 2.83 4.22 -5.66
C ASP A 14 1.53 4.28 -4.86
N HIS A 15 1.40 5.27 -3.97
CA HIS A 15 0.18 5.54 -3.23
C HIS A 15 -1.05 5.71 -4.12
N MET A 16 -0.93 6.44 -5.23
CA MET A 16 -2.05 6.61 -6.16
C MET A 16 -2.44 5.28 -6.83
N THR A 17 -1.47 4.42 -7.13
CA THR A 17 -1.69 3.08 -7.68
C THR A 17 -2.39 2.17 -6.67
N THR A 18 -1.95 2.20 -5.41
CA THR A 18 -2.57 1.45 -4.30
C THR A 18 -3.99 1.96 -4.04
N ILE A 19 -4.22 3.28 -3.99
CA ILE A 19 -5.56 3.87 -3.82
C ILE A 19 -6.51 3.44 -4.94
N GLU A 20 -6.10 3.52 -6.21
CA GLU A 20 -6.94 3.10 -7.34
C GLU A 20 -7.32 1.62 -7.23
N THR A 21 -6.36 0.79 -6.83
CA THR A 21 -6.57 -0.64 -6.60
C THR A 21 -7.57 -0.91 -5.47
N LEU A 22 -7.46 -0.19 -4.35
CA LEU A 22 -8.36 -0.32 -3.20
C LEU A 22 -9.77 0.21 -3.48
N GLN A 23 -9.90 1.30 -4.23
CA GLN A 23 -11.20 1.78 -4.72
C GLN A 23 -11.86 0.75 -5.62
N GLY A 24 -11.07 0.07 -6.46
CA GLY A 24 -11.54 -1.05 -7.25
C GLY A 24 -11.99 -2.24 -6.39
N LEU A 25 -11.26 -2.56 -5.34
CA LEU A 25 -11.68 -3.58 -4.37
C LEU A 25 -13.02 -3.18 -3.73
N GLU A 26 -13.13 -1.97 -3.17
CA GLU A 26 -14.36 -1.47 -2.54
C GLU A 26 -15.58 -1.56 -3.49
N GLU A 27 -15.40 -1.18 -4.75
CA GLU A 27 -16.44 -1.28 -5.78
C GLU A 27 -16.84 -2.76 -6.04
N LEU A 28 -15.88 -3.68 -6.09
CA LEU A 28 -16.15 -5.12 -6.21
C LEU A 28 -16.96 -5.63 -5.01
N LEU A 29 -16.54 -5.26 -3.80
CA LEU A 29 -17.17 -5.70 -2.55
C LEU A 29 -18.60 -5.17 -2.38
N SER A 30 -18.85 -3.93 -2.82
CA SER A 30 -20.16 -3.28 -2.71
C SER A 30 -21.17 -3.79 -3.74
N ARG A 31 -20.71 -4.17 -4.94
CA ARG A 31 -21.58 -4.70 -6.01
C ARG A 31 -22.04 -6.14 -5.77
N HIS A 32 -21.25 -6.94 -5.05
CA HIS A 32 -21.46 -8.37 -4.97
C HIS A 32 -21.76 -8.84 -3.53
N ARG A 33 -23.02 -9.24 -3.29
CA ARG A 33 -23.39 -9.92 -2.03
C ARG A 33 -23.00 -11.40 -2.03
N GLN A 34 -23.02 -12.02 -3.20
CA GLN A 34 -22.65 -13.42 -3.44
C GLN A 34 -21.37 -13.48 -4.26
N PRO A 35 -20.64 -14.61 -4.26
CA PRO A 35 -19.41 -14.76 -5.03
C PRO A 35 -19.65 -14.40 -6.50
N PRO A 36 -18.89 -13.44 -7.09
CA PRO A 36 -18.99 -13.17 -8.52
C PRO A 36 -18.50 -14.36 -9.34
N ALA A 37 -19.12 -14.60 -10.50
CA ALA A 37 -18.62 -15.58 -11.44
C ALA A 37 -17.25 -15.13 -11.98
N LEU A 38 -16.29 -16.07 -12.05
CA LEU A 38 -14.97 -15.77 -12.59
C LEU A 38 -15.04 -15.67 -14.12
N ASP A 39 -14.81 -14.47 -14.63
CA ASP A 39 -14.50 -14.20 -16.03
C ASP A 39 -13.05 -13.69 -16.18
N ASP A 40 -12.61 -13.46 -17.41
CA ASP A 40 -11.24 -13.00 -17.68
C ASP A 40 -10.95 -11.61 -17.08
N ALA A 41 -11.96 -10.73 -17.02
CA ALA A 41 -11.80 -9.38 -16.47
C ALA A 41 -11.60 -9.43 -14.95
N LEU A 42 -12.41 -10.22 -14.24
CA LEU A 42 -12.27 -10.42 -12.80
C LEU A 42 -10.96 -11.14 -12.48
N ARG A 43 -10.56 -12.14 -13.28
CA ARG A 43 -9.27 -12.83 -13.11
C ARG A 43 -8.10 -11.84 -13.13
N GLU A 44 -8.03 -10.99 -14.13
CA GLU A 44 -6.93 -10.01 -14.24
C GLU A 44 -7.01 -8.96 -13.13
N ARG A 45 -8.21 -8.50 -12.75
CA ARG A 45 -8.39 -7.59 -11.61
C ARG A 45 -7.89 -8.19 -10.29
N LEU A 46 -8.19 -9.46 -10.03
CA LEU A 46 -7.75 -10.17 -8.82
C LEU A 46 -6.24 -10.38 -8.81
N ARG A 47 -5.63 -10.69 -9.95
CA ARG A 47 -4.16 -10.78 -10.09
C ARG A 47 -3.48 -9.45 -9.84
N ALA A 48 -4.00 -8.38 -10.42
CA ALA A 48 -3.49 -7.03 -10.20
C ALA A 48 -3.59 -6.63 -8.73
N LEU A 49 -4.76 -6.82 -8.10
CA LEU A 49 -4.95 -6.59 -6.66
C LEU A 49 -3.93 -7.36 -5.81
N ALA A 50 -3.75 -8.66 -6.11
CA ALA A 50 -2.81 -9.51 -5.40
C ALA A 50 -1.35 -9.08 -5.56
N ALA A 51 -0.98 -8.53 -6.72
CA ALA A 51 0.35 -8.01 -6.99
C ALA A 51 0.59 -6.68 -6.28
N THR A 52 -0.31 -5.71 -6.43
CA THR A 52 -0.22 -4.38 -5.80
C THR A 52 -0.15 -4.48 -4.28
N LEU A 53 -1.03 -5.27 -3.64
CA LEU A 53 -1.00 -5.43 -2.19
C LEU A 53 0.29 -6.06 -1.66
N ARG A 54 0.92 -6.94 -2.44
CA ARG A 54 2.24 -7.49 -2.08
C ARG A 54 3.35 -6.46 -2.26
N ALA A 55 3.34 -5.72 -3.37
CA ALA A 55 4.30 -4.64 -3.61
C ALA A 55 4.27 -3.62 -2.46
N GLU A 56 3.08 -3.20 -2.05
CA GLU A 56 2.84 -2.31 -0.91
C GLU A 56 3.51 -2.85 0.37
N VAL A 57 3.06 -4.01 0.87
CA VAL A 57 3.49 -4.44 2.21
C VAL A 57 4.83 -5.17 2.25
N GLU A 58 5.32 -5.69 1.13
CA GLU A 58 6.61 -6.39 1.06
C GLU A 58 7.75 -5.49 0.60
N SER A 59 7.48 -4.47 -0.22
CA SER A 59 8.51 -3.62 -0.82
C SER A 59 8.40 -2.16 -0.40
N HIS A 60 7.21 -1.55 -0.47
CA HIS A 60 7.00 -0.16 -0.05
C HIS A 60 7.26 0.01 1.45
N PHE A 61 6.53 -0.73 2.30
CA PHE A 61 6.73 -0.69 3.76
C PHE A 61 8.17 -1.06 4.15
N ALA A 62 8.78 -2.02 3.43
CA ALA A 62 10.16 -2.42 3.68
C ALA A 62 11.16 -1.32 3.32
N PHE A 63 10.92 -0.58 2.24
CA PHE A 63 11.72 0.60 1.90
C PHE A 63 11.61 1.65 3.00
N GLU A 64 10.40 1.95 3.44
CA GLU A 64 10.19 2.98 4.44
C GLU A 64 10.83 2.61 5.77
N GLU A 65 10.55 1.43 6.30
CA GLU A 65 11.11 0.96 7.57
C GLU A 65 12.63 0.72 7.50
N GLY A 66 13.13 0.28 6.35
CA GLY A 66 14.54 -0.05 6.15
C GLY A 66 15.43 1.15 5.83
N HIS A 67 14.89 2.21 5.25
CA HIS A 67 15.66 3.32 4.70
C HIS A 67 15.15 4.70 5.09
N LEU A 68 13.86 4.99 4.87
CA LEU A 68 13.30 6.32 5.11
C LEU A 68 13.17 6.65 6.60
N PHE A 69 12.50 5.79 7.36
CA PHE A 69 12.23 5.97 8.78
C PHE A 69 13.50 6.07 9.63
N PRO A 70 14.56 5.27 9.42
CA PRO A 70 15.83 5.45 10.11
C PRO A 70 16.43 6.86 9.91
N LEU A 71 16.32 7.42 8.70
CA LEU A 71 16.81 8.77 8.41
C LEU A 71 15.99 9.82 9.17
N PHE A 72 14.66 9.68 9.18
CA PHE A 72 13.75 10.56 9.94
C PHE A 72 14.06 10.55 11.44
N VAL A 73 14.23 9.37 12.03
CA VAL A 73 14.61 9.22 13.44
C VAL A 73 15.95 9.92 13.71
N SER A 74 16.93 9.80 12.80
CA SER A 74 18.23 10.47 12.94
C SER A 74 18.12 12.01 12.92
N LYS A 75 17.06 12.54 12.29
CA LYS A 75 16.74 13.97 12.25
C LYS A 75 15.82 14.44 13.38
N GLY A 76 15.47 13.54 14.31
CA GLY A 76 14.63 13.83 15.46
C GLY A 76 13.13 13.58 15.25
N GLU A 77 12.72 13.16 14.05
CA GLU A 77 11.32 12.83 13.75
C GLU A 77 11.01 11.37 14.10
N SER A 78 10.55 11.18 15.34
CA SER A 78 10.18 9.85 15.86
C SER A 78 8.68 9.63 15.99
N GLY A 79 7.89 10.70 16.09
CA GLY A 79 6.44 10.61 16.32
C GLY A 79 5.68 10.00 15.15
N ILE A 80 5.91 10.53 13.93
CA ILE A 80 5.30 10.01 12.71
C ILE A 80 5.78 8.59 12.40
N VAL A 81 7.08 8.33 12.54
CA VAL A 81 7.67 6.99 12.34
C VAL A 81 7.02 5.96 13.25
N MET A 82 6.93 6.23 14.55
CA MET A 82 6.32 5.28 15.49
C MET A 82 4.85 4.98 15.17
N MET A 83 4.09 5.99 14.70
CA MET A 83 2.71 5.83 14.28
C MET A 83 2.60 4.94 13.04
N LEU A 84 3.30 5.29 11.96
CA LEU A 84 3.23 4.57 10.68
C LEU A 84 3.72 3.12 10.83
N THR A 85 4.86 2.89 11.51
CA THR A 85 5.33 1.52 11.78
C THR A 85 4.33 0.71 12.62
N HIS A 86 3.55 1.35 13.50
CA HIS A 86 2.48 0.63 14.22
C HIS A 86 1.34 0.20 13.30
N GLU A 87 1.00 1.07 12.35
CA GLU A 87 -0.04 0.82 11.36
C GLU A 87 0.38 -0.26 10.38
N HIS A 88 1.62 -0.23 9.86
CA HIS A 88 2.19 -1.27 9.00
C HIS A 88 2.03 -2.66 9.64
N ARG A 89 2.39 -2.81 10.92
CA ARG A 89 2.23 -4.08 11.65
C ARG A 89 0.79 -4.56 11.70
N SER A 90 -0.17 -3.65 11.72
CA SER A 90 -1.59 -4.00 11.73
C SER A 90 -2.11 -4.34 10.33
N ILE A 91 -1.67 -3.59 9.30
CA ILE A 91 -2.12 -3.68 7.91
C ILE A 91 -1.54 -4.91 7.22
N LEU A 92 -0.23 -5.14 7.37
CA LEU A 92 0.53 -6.20 6.70
C LEU A 92 -0.18 -7.57 6.71
N PRO A 93 -0.63 -8.14 7.85
CA PRO A 93 -1.30 -9.44 7.83
C PRO A 93 -2.62 -9.44 7.06
N MET A 94 -3.37 -8.33 7.05
CA MET A 94 -4.62 -8.23 6.30
C MET A 94 -4.36 -8.12 4.80
N ALA A 95 -3.40 -7.27 4.40
CA ALA A 95 -3.01 -7.11 3.00
C ALA A 95 -2.53 -8.44 2.40
N LEU A 96 -1.67 -9.17 3.11
CA LEU A 96 -1.21 -10.50 2.68
C LEU A 96 -2.37 -11.50 2.57
N ARG A 97 -3.33 -11.47 3.50
CA ARG A 97 -4.49 -12.36 3.46
C ARG A 97 -5.40 -12.06 2.26
N VAL A 98 -5.68 -10.79 1.99
CA VAL A 98 -6.48 -10.37 0.83
C VAL A 98 -5.75 -10.72 -0.48
N ALA A 99 -4.43 -10.50 -0.54
CA ALA A 99 -3.61 -10.83 -1.70
C ALA A 99 -3.51 -12.34 -1.96
N GLU A 100 -3.53 -13.16 -0.91
CA GLU A 100 -3.62 -14.63 -1.01
C GLU A 100 -4.98 -15.06 -1.57
N LEU A 101 -6.07 -14.59 -0.96
CA LEU A 101 -7.44 -14.93 -1.37
C LEU A 101 -7.74 -14.47 -2.80
N ALA A 102 -7.28 -13.28 -3.19
CA ALA A 102 -7.40 -12.78 -4.56
C ALA A 102 -6.64 -13.68 -5.55
N GLY A 103 -5.42 -14.10 -5.21
CA GLY A 103 -4.62 -15.01 -6.04
C GLY A 103 -5.33 -16.36 -6.25
N GLN A 104 -5.82 -16.97 -5.17
CA GLN A 104 -6.55 -18.24 -5.24
C GLN A 104 -7.83 -18.13 -6.08
N ALA A 105 -8.58 -17.03 -5.90
CA ALA A 105 -9.80 -16.78 -6.65
C ALA A 105 -9.56 -16.45 -8.12
N ALA A 106 -8.41 -15.87 -8.48
CA ALA A 106 -8.05 -15.67 -9.88
C ALA A 106 -7.85 -17.00 -10.64
N GLU A 107 -7.44 -18.05 -9.93
CA GLU A 107 -7.23 -19.39 -10.52
C GLU A 107 -8.54 -20.17 -10.67
N SER A 108 -9.40 -20.13 -9.64
CA SER A 108 -10.53 -21.07 -9.52
C SER A 108 -11.88 -20.43 -9.21
N GLY A 109 -11.93 -19.11 -9.04
CA GLY A 109 -13.10 -18.36 -8.58
C GLY A 109 -13.24 -18.41 -7.06
N PHE A 110 -14.25 -17.70 -6.56
CA PHE A 110 -14.61 -17.76 -5.15
C PHE A 110 -15.68 -18.82 -4.89
N ASP A 111 -15.57 -19.49 -3.75
CA ASP A 111 -16.70 -20.17 -3.11
C ASP A 111 -17.33 -19.27 -2.04
N ASP A 112 -18.42 -19.73 -1.42
CA ASP A 112 -19.15 -18.94 -0.42
C ASP A 112 -18.29 -18.60 0.82
N GLN A 113 -17.32 -19.43 1.19
CA GLN A 113 -16.50 -19.20 2.39
C GLN A 113 -15.34 -18.25 2.08
N SER A 114 -14.57 -18.54 1.05
CA SER A 114 -13.47 -17.69 0.57
C SER A 114 -13.96 -16.30 0.15
N TRP A 115 -15.17 -16.19 -0.41
CA TRP A 115 -15.79 -14.89 -0.68
C TRP A 115 -16.09 -14.12 0.60
N ARG A 116 -16.64 -14.78 1.64
CA ARG A 116 -16.90 -14.12 2.93
C ARG A 116 -15.61 -13.63 3.57
N ASP A 117 -14.60 -14.49 3.65
CA ASP A 117 -13.29 -14.14 4.19
C ASP A 117 -12.65 -12.96 3.42
N PHE A 118 -12.74 -13.00 2.09
CA PHE A 118 -12.21 -11.94 1.22
C PHE A 118 -12.94 -10.63 1.40
N ARG A 119 -14.29 -10.66 1.51
CA ARG A 119 -15.09 -9.46 1.72
C ARG A 119 -14.82 -8.81 3.07
N ASP A 120 -14.82 -9.61 4.14
CA ASP A 120 -14.69 -9.09 5.49
C ASP A 120 -13.29 -8.51 5.72
N THR A 121 -12.24 -9.25 5.32
CA THR A 121 -10.86 -8.77 5.42
C THR A 121 -10.59 -7.61 4.46
N GLY A 122 -11.13 -7.67 3.24
CA GLY A 122 -10.95 -6.65 2.21
C GLY A 122 -11.57 -5.31 2.59
N ALA A 123 -12.76 -5.31 3.20
CA ALA A 123 -13.41 -4.07 3.66
C ALA A 123 -12.58 -3.37 4.76
N GLU A 124 -12.09 -4.14 5.75
CA GLU A 124 -11.24 -3.58 6.81
C GLU A 124 -9.90 -3.07 6.25
N LEU A 125 -9.31 -3.79 5.30
CA LEU A 125 -8.08 -3.37 4.63
C LEU A 125 -8.26 -2.03 3.90
N VAL A 126 -9.32 -1.88 3.11
CA VAL A 126 -9.60 -0.63 2.38
C VAL A 126 -9.65 0.56 3.34
N GLU A 127 -10.37 0.45 4.44
CA GLU A 127 -10.49 1.54 5.43
C GLU A 127 -9.13 1.91 6.05
N ARG A 128 -8.37 0.90 6.50
CA ARG A 128 -7.10 1.12 7.19
C ARG A 128 -6.02 1.66 6.25
N GLU A 129 -5.92 1.08 5.05
CA GLU A 129 -4.86 1.41 4.10
C GLU A 129 -5.07 2.78 3.47
N ILE A 130 -6.30 3.13 3.10
CA ILE A 130 -6.59 4.50 2.62
C ILE A 130 -6.27 5.53 3.69
N PHE A 131 -6.62 5.28 4.95
CA PHE A 131 -6.34 6.22 6.03
C PHE A 131 -4.84 6.29 6.37
N HIS A 132 -4.11 5.19 6.21
CA HIS A 132 -2.66 5.13 6.33
C HIS A 132 -1.98 6.01 5.27
N ILE A 133 -2.23 5.75 3.98
CA ILE A 133 -1.71 6.52 2.85
C ILE A 133 -2.04 8.02 2.99
N GLN A 134 -3.24 8.37 3.45
CA GLN A 134 -3.61 9.78 3.67
C GLN A 134 -2.69 10.50 4.66
N LYS A 135 -2.24 9.83 5.73
CA LYS A 135 -1.30 10.44 6.69
C LYS A 135 0.09 10.60 6.09
N GLU A 136 0.48 9.71 5.21
CA GLU A 136 1.77 9.79 4.52
C GLU A 136 1.76 10.93 3.50
N GLU A 137 0.74 10.98 2.65
CA GLU A 137 0.53 12.07 1.70
C GLU A 137 0.49 13.44 2.37
N MET A 138 -0.24 13.56 3.48
CA MET A 138 -0.43 14.85 4.17
C MET A 138 0.71 15.21 5.12
N GLY A 139 1.38 14.22 5.70
CA GLY A 139 2.38 14.39 6.76
C GLY A 139 3.77 13.99 6.36
N LEU A 140 3.95 12.72 5.96
CA LEU A 140 5.27 12.16 5.64
C LEU A 140 5.91 12.86 4.45
N LEU A 141 5.19 13.02 3.33
CA LEU A 141 5.75 13.66 2.13
C LEU A 141 6.14 15.12 2.37
N ALA A 142 5.34 15.86 3.16
CA ALA A 142 5.69 17.21 3.59
C ALA A 142 6.96 17.23 4.44
N ALA A 143 7.14 16.24 5.33
CA ALA A 143 8.32 16.09 6.15
C ALA A 143 9.57 15.72 5.31
N ILE A 144 9.44 14.89 4.26
CA ILE A 144 10.54 14.59 3.33
C ILE A 144 11.06 15.89 2.72
N SER A 145 10.16 16.69 2.14
CA SER A 145 10.52 17.98 1.53
C SER A 145 11.10 19.01 2.50
N ALA A 146 10.80 18.90 3.79
CA ALA A 146 11.25 19.85 4.82
C ALA A 146 12.57 19.44 5.48
N LEU A 147 12.84 18.14 5.61
CA LEU A 147 13.92 17.60 6.44
C LEU A 147 15.11 17.09 5.65
N LEU A 148 14.89 16.59 4.44
CA LEU A 148 15.96 16.00 3.64
C LEU A 148 16.60 17.04 2.74
N ASP A 149 17.93 17.00 2.66
CA ASP A 149 18.64 17.75 1.62
C ASP A 149 18.57 17.02 0.27
N GLU A 150 18.99 17.71 -0.80
CA GLU A 150 18.94 17.18 -2.16
C GLU A 150 19.76 15.89 -2.35
N THR A 151 20.85 15.71 -1.59
CA THR A 151 21.71 14.51 -1.69
C THR A 151 21.06 13.33 -0.99
N GLU A 152 20.48 13.56 0.18
CA GLU A 152 19.72 12.55 0.93
C GLU A 152 18.49 12.09 0.15
N ASP A 153 17.72 13.02 -0.42
CA ASP A 153 16.55 12.73 -1.24
C ASP A 153 16.91 11.93 -2.50
N ALA A 154 17.93 12.36 -3.26
CA ALA A 154 18.38 11.62 -4.44
C ALA A 154 18.90 10.22 -4.09
N GLY A 155 19.58 10.07 -2.94
CA GLY A 155 20.05 8.78 -2.45
C GLY A 155 18.91 7.83 -2.11
N LEU A 156 17.87 8.31 -1.44
CA LEU A 156 16.67 7.52 -1.14
C LEU A 156 15.89 7.16 -2.39
N ALA A 157 15.69 8.10 -3.32
CA ALA A 157 15.01 7.84 -4.58
C ALA A 157 15.70 6.74 -5.40
N GLU A 158 17.04 6.69 -5.39
CA GLU A 158 17.79 5.61 -6.04
C GLU A 158 17.63 4.27 -5.35
N ILE A 159 17.59 4.25 -4.00
CA ILE A 159 17.28 3.02 -3.25
C ILE A 159 15.86 2.56 -3.58
N TYR A 160 14.89 3.48 -3.60
CA TYR A 160 13.49 3.20 -3.91
C TYR A 160 13.35 2.49 -5.25
N ARG A 161 13.88 3.10 -6.32
CA ARG A 161 13.85 2.52 -7.69
C ARG A 161 14.45 1.13 -7.79
N ARG A 162 15.42 0.80 -6.93
CA ARG A 162 16.10 -0.50 -6.94
C ARG A 162 15.37 -1.57 -6.14
N THR A 163 14.58 -1.17 -5.14
CA THR A 163 14.04 -2.07 -4.11
C THR A 163 12.53 -2.22 -4.19
N VAL A 164 11.80 -1.19 -4.59
CA VAL A 164 10.34 -1.22 -4.78
C VAL A 164 10.03 -1.57 -6.23
N LYS A 165 9.13 -2.55 -6.42
CA LYS A 165 8.82 -3.15 -7.73
C LYS A 165 7.32 -3.39 -7.90
#